data_AF-A0A5B9EFW4-F1
#
_entry.id   AF-A0A5B9EFW4-F1
#
_cell.length_a   1.000
_cell.length_b   1.000
_cell.length_c   1.000
_cell.angle_alpha   90.00
_cell.angle_beta   90.00
_cell.angle_gamma   90.00
#
_symmetry.space_group_name_H-M   'P 1'
#
loop_
_entity.id
_entity.type
_entity.pdbx_description
1 polymer ?
#
loop_
_entity_poly.entity_id
_entity_poly.type
_entity_poly.pdbx_seq_one_letter_code
_entity_poly.pdbx_strand_id
1 'polypeptide(L)'
;MKNKKFYLMLLLGSLGVVDALAQRPSISANKPRVVITADPELDDNDTLIRAILYTTDFNVEGLVYQESTFHWKGDGKGTTQFRPAWGAARAKTCPEGCTTYRWPFPEKEAFIDHIVDAYAKVYKNLKVHNPEYPDPALLKSKIKWGNVEFEGDFSRDTDGSNLIKSLLMDDKPGPLYVTAQGGQSTIARALRSIYMECHDKPQWQSVKEKISRKLVIIPFGDQDGTYNSYIKPNWPDVAEWSLAMVEYGYGIRGSLSPENMVYISGPWTRENVLNQGPLGALYRVWQDGVVMDPTDTFGFTVDKLREMGRQAQEKDSFISEGDTPTFLNLLNNGLRAQNGRWGGWGGIWRDGAGPMLNIIPIQGPLPPDDAGFAPGLAAQGQKNPNVPDIANAPAPQARPQGMRRSPLPPEVLALNNRFFAASQNDFAARLKWSVTPNFKDANHEPKVTVKGPLDLTAKAGSTVALQGAASDPDHNSVKVKWWQYKDAGSYGGSVRIDSPEALKTNIVIPADAKVGDTIHLILEGTDSGTPALTQYQRVVITVQ
;
A
#
# COMPACT_ATOMS: atom_id res chain seq x y z
N MET A 1 -27.64 14.73 86.60
CA MET A 1 -26.58 14.34 85.65
C MET A 1 -27.21 14.10 84.29
N LYS A 2 -26.70 14.80 83.27
CA LYS A 2 -27.16 14.79 81.88
C LYS A 2 -26.67 13.53 81.15
N ASN A 3 -27.46 12.96 80.26
CA ASN A 3 -27.18 12.99 78.81
C ASN A 3 -28.14 12.11 78.00
N LYS A 4 -28.81 12.77 77.06
CA LYS A 4 -29.56 12.19 75.94
C LYS A 4 -28.59 11.52 74.98
N LYS A 5 -28.91 10.31 74.48
CA LYS A 5 -28.23 9.73 73.31
C LYS A 5 -29.09 9.96 72.06
N PHE A 6 -28.49 10.69 71.12
CA PHE A 6 -28.91 10.88 69.73
C PHE A 6 -28.76 9.56 68.97
N TYR A 7 -29.75 9.18 68.15
CA TYR A 7 -29.54 8.26 67.04
C TYR A 7 -29.56 9.07 65.74
N LEU A 8 -28.40 9.13 65.09
CA LEU A 8 -28.17 9.78 63.81
C LEU A 8 -28.47 8.76 62.70
N MET A 9 -29.46 9.06 61.86
CA MET A 9 -29.73 8.35 60.61
C MET A 9 -28.59 8.66 59.63
N LEU A 10 -27.81 7.65 59.24
CA LEU A 10 -26.79 7.77 58.19
C LEU A 10 -27.42 7.46 56.83
N LEU A 11 -27.57 8.50 56.01
CA LEU A 11 -27.80 8.40 54.57
C LEU A 11 -26.53 7.85 53.91
N LEU A 12 -26.58 6.60 53.44
CA LEU A 12 -25.57 6.04 52.54
C LEU A 12 -25.82 6.59 51.13
N GLY A 13 -24.99 7.56 50.72
CA GLY A 13 -24.88 7.97 49.33
C GLY A 13 -24.26 6.85 48.50
N SER A 14 -24.97 6.41 47.46
CA SER A 14 -24.48 5.48 46.47
C SER A 14 -23.42 6.16 45.58
N LEU A 15 -22.14 5.97 45.93
CA LEU A 15 -21.04 6.14 44.99
C LEU A 15 -21.11 4.99 43.98
N GLY A 16 -21.61 5.29 42.79
CA GLY A 16 -21.52 4.39 41.64
C GLY A 16 -20.06 4.14 41.31
N VAL A 17 -19.59 2.94 41.61
CA VAL A 17 -18.34 2.41 41.10
C VAL A 17 -18.51 2.28 39.59
N VAL A 18 -17.86 3.16 38.83
CA VAL A 18 -17.67 2.96 37.40
C VAL A 18 -16.82 1.71 37.24
N ASP A 19 -17.45 0.64 36.77
CA ASP A 19 -16.75 -0.56 36.34
C ASP A 19 -15.65 -0.17 35.37
N ALA A 20 -14.41 -0.54 35.72
CA ALA A 20 -13.28 -0.47 34.82
C ALA A 20 -13.59 -1.38 33.63
N LEU A 21 -14.09 -0.80 32.54
CA LEU A 21 -14.16 -1.47 31.26
C LEU A 21 -12.75 -1.88 30.88
N ALA A 22 -12.50 -3.18 31.00
CA ALA A 22 -11.27 -3.82 30.57
C ALA A 22 -10.96 -3.39 29.14
N GLN A 23 -9.74 -2.90 28.96
CA GLN A 23 -9.20 -2.51 27.66
C GLN A 23 -9.39 -3.68 26.69
N ARG A 24 -10.12 -3.46 25.58
CA ARG A 24 -9.79 -4.22 24.38
C ARG A 24 -8.36 -3.83 24.03
N PRO A 25 -7.45 -4.80 23.80
CA PRO A 25 -6.08 -4.49 23.42
C PRO A 25 -6.11 -3.50 22.26
N SER A 26 -5.33 -2.43 22.35
CA SER A 26 -4.98 -1.65 21.18
C SER A 26 -4.52 -2.62 20.10
N ILE A 27 -4.87 -2.35 18.84
CA ILE A 27 -4.43 -3.09 17.66
C ILE A 27 -2.87 -3.19 17.57
N SER A 28 -2.14 -2.54 18.49
CA SER A 28 -0.67 -2.50 18.57
C SER A 28 0.03 -3.74 19.16
N ALA A 29 -0.65 -4.87 19.42
CA ALA A 29 0.05 -6.06 19.93
C ALA A 29 0.64 -6.95 18.82
N ASN A 30 0.07 -6.95 17.60
CA ASN A 30 0.53 -7.78 16.49
C ASN A 30 0.68 -6.94 15.21
N LYS A 31 1.91 -6.88 14.68
CA LYS A 31 2.20 -6.25 13.39
C LYS A 31 1.38 -6.92 12.26
N PRO A 32 0.84 -6.16 11.29
CA PRO A 32 0.16 -6.70 10.12
C PRO A 32 0.99 -7.80 9.44
N ARG A 33 0.34 -8.86 8.95
CA ARG A 33 0.98 -9.91 8.16
C ARG A 33 0.83 -9.58 6.69
N VAL A 34 1.95 -9.45 5.97
CA VAL A 34 1.96 -8.90 4.61
C VAL A 34 2.68 -9.83 3.66
N VAL A 35 2.03 -10.13 2.54
CA VAL A 35 2.66 -10.70 1.33
C VAL A 35 2.69 -9.60 0.28
N ILE A 36 3.86 -9.36 -0.30
CA ILE A 36 4.01 -8.44 -1.43
C ILE A 36 4.16 -9.27 -2.70
N THR A 37 3.28 -9.07 -3.68
CA THR A 37 3.40 -9.65 -5.02
C THR A 37 3.75 -8.55 -6.01
N ALA A 38 4.85 -8.68 -6.73
CA ALA A 38 5.38 -7.62 -7.59
C ALA A 38 5.90 -8.20 -8.92
N ASP A 39 5.61 -7.49 -10.01
CA ASP A 39 6.17 -7.76 -11.32
C ASP A 39 7.40 -6.86 -11.55
N PRO A 40 8.27 -7.18 -12.53
CA PRO A 40 9.57 -6.53 -12.63
C PRO A 40 9.52 -5.19 -13.40
N GLU A 41 8.52 -4.34 -13.10
CA GLU A 41 8.51 -2.94 -13.56
C GLU A 41 9.47 -2.09 -12.72
N LEU A 42 9.84 -0.91 -13.23
CA LEU A 42 10.74 0.00 -12.55
C LEU A 42 10.13 0.56 -11.25
N ASP A 43 8.82 0.79 -11.23
CA ASP A 43 8.14 1.35 -10.06
C ASP A 43 7.82 0.31 -9.00
N ASP A 44 7.65 -0.96 -9.37
CA ASP A 44 7.70 -2.09 -8.43
C ASP A 44 9.08 -2.19 -7.76
N ASN A 45 10.17 -2.03 -8.52
CA ASN A 45 11.52 -2.00 -7.96
C ASN A 45 11.67 -0.89 -6.92
N ASP A 46 11.28 0.33 -7.27
CA ASP A 46 11.40 1.49 -6.38
C ASP A 46 10.47 1.36 -5.17
N THR A 47 9.22 0.91 -5.38
CA THR A 47 8.26 0.61 -4.32
C THR A 47 8.79 -0.43 -3.35
N LEU A 48 9.44 -1.49 -3.84
CA LEU A 48 9.96 -2.55 -2.99
C LEU A 48 11.21 -2.11 -2.21
N ILE A 49 12.06 -1.25 -2.79
CA ILE A 49 13.15 -0.57 -2.06
C ILE A 49 12.59 0.25 -0.90
N ARG A 50 11.46 0.95 -1.10
CA ARG A 50 10.77 1.63 0.00
C ARG A 50 10.23 0.62 1.01
N ALA A 51 9.44 -0.36 0.57
CA ALA A 51 8.78 -1.32 1.46
C ALA A 51 9.75 -2.10 2.36
N ILE A 52 10.95 -2.46 1.86
CA ILE A 52 11.95 -3.19 2.66
C ILE A 52 12.43 -2.40 3.89
N LEU A 53 12.44 -1.06 3.79
CA LEU A 53 12.80 -0.15 4.89
C LEU A 53 11.68 0.01 5.93
N TYR A 54 10.46 -0.45 5.64
CA TYR A 54 9.31 -0.43 6.55
C TYR A 54 8.98 -1.80 7.13
N THR A 55 9.86 -2.78 6.97
CA THR A 55 9.71 -4.13 7.55
C THR A 55 9.75 -4.17 9.08
N THR A 56 9.99 -3.02 9.72
CA THR A 56 9.78 -2.79 11.16
C THR A 56 8.30 -2.67 11.51
N ASP A 57 7.43 -2.28 10.59
CA ASP A 57 6.04 -1.94 10.87
C ASP A 57 5.07 -3.08 10.59
N PHE A 58 5.48 -4.04 9.76
CA PHE A 58 4.70 -5.21 9.39
C PHE A 58 5.58 -6.46 9.27
N ASN A 59 4.97 -7.64 9.49
CA ASN A 59 5.61 -8.93 9.30
C ASN A 59 5.56 -9.33 7.83
N VAL A 60 6.72 -9.40 7.18
CA VAL A 60 6.84 -9.95 5.83
C VAL A 60 6.64 -11.46 5.86
N GLU A 61 5.53 -11.92 5.32
CA GLU A 61 5.21 -13.34 5.16
C GLU A 61 5.56 -13.86 3.76
N GLY A 62 5.73 -12.99 2.77
CA GLY A 62 6.15 -13.35 1.42
C GLY A 62 6.59 -12.15 0.58
N LEU A 63 7.61 -12.35 -0.25
CA LEU A 63 8.03 -11.46 -1.33
C LEU A 63 7.96 -12.26 -2.63
N VAL A 64 6.96 -12.02 -3.45
CA VAL A 64 6.54 -12.96 -4.50
C VAL A 64 6.65 -12.32 -5.87
N TYR A 65 7.44 -12.93 -6.76
CA TYR A 65 7.44 -12.57 -8.17
C TYR A 65 6.08 -12.89 -8.79
N GLN A 66 5.52 -11.93 -9.52
CA GLN A 66 4.18 -11.98 -10.08
C GLN A 66 4.23 -11.49 -11.53
N GLU A 67 3.34 -11.97 -12.39
CA GLU A 67 3.09 -11.36 -13.70
C GLU A 67 2.10 -10.22 -13.61
N SER A 68 2.12 -9.36 -14.60
CA SER A 68 1.01 -8.50 -14.99
C SER A 68 0.84 -8.55 -16.51
N THR A 69 -0.12 -7.80 -17.04
CA THR A 69 -0.16 -7.57 -18.49
C THR A 69 1.03 -6.80 -19.05
N PHE A 70 1.68 -6.00 -18.20
CA PHE A 70 2.86 -5.25 -18.59
C PHE A 70 4.09 -6.13 -18.59
N HIS A 71 4.20 -7.13 -17.71
CA HIS A 71 5.38 -7.97 -17.56
C HIS A 71 5.04 -9.43 -17.28
N TRP A 72 5.39 -10.33 -18.20
CA TRP A 72 5.28 -11.78 -18.00
C TRP A 72 6.37 -12.55 -18.75
N LYS A 73 6.81 -13.65 -18.15
CA LYS A 73 8.06 -14.36 -18.51
C LYS A 73 7.95 -15.25 -19.73
N GLY A 74 6.82 -15.92 -19.91
CA GLY A 74 6.65 -17.03 -20.83
C GLY A 74 7.02 -18.38 -20.21
N ASP A 75 6.62 -19.46 -20.89
CA ASP A 75 6.89 -20.84 -20.46
C ASP A 75 8.19 -21.44 -21.03
N GLY A 76 8.92 -20.69 -21.86
CA GLY A 76 10.13 -21.14 -22.54
C GLY A 76 9.92 -22.22 -23.61
N LYS A 77 8.68 -22.53 -24.00
CA LYS A 77 8.34 -23.57 -24.98
C LYS A 77 7.96 -23.00 -26.35
N GLY A 78 8.03 -21.68 -26.51
CA GLY A 78 7.60 -21.00 -27.74
C GLY A 78 6.09 -20.84 -27.84
N THR A 79 5.34 -21.09 -26.77
CA THR A 79 3.92 -20.74 -26.66
C THR A 79 3.78 -19.22 -26.76
N THR A 80 2.86 -18.73 -27.59
CA THR A 80 2.61 -17.29 -27.71
C THR A 80 1.31 -16.88 -27.04
N GLN A 81 1.28 -15.68 -26.45
CA GLN A 81 0.07 -15.05 -25.94
C GLN A 81 -0.25 -13.78 -26.74
N PHE A 82 -1.53 -13.60 -27.06
CA PHE A 82 -2.08 -12.34 -27.51
C PHE A 82 -3.51 -12.17 -27.01
N ARG A 83 -3.79 -11.06 -26.31
CA ARG A 83 -5.16 -10.75 -25.90
C ARG A 83 -5.80 -9.72 -26.83
N PRO A 84 -6.99 -10.01 -27.39
CA PRO A 84 -7.71 -9.10 -28.28
C PRO A 84 -7.95 -7.71 -27.68
N ALA A 85 -8.11 -7.64 -26.35
CA ALA A 85 -8.25 -6.42 -25.57
C ALA A 85 -7.17 -5.36 -25.85
N TRP A 86 -5.95 -5.77 -26.21
CA TRP A 86 -4.84 -4.86 -26.47
C TRP A 86 -4.88 -4.19 -27.85
N GLY A 87 -5.70 -4.71 -28.76
CA GLY A 87 -5.90 -4.19 -30.10
C GLY A 87 -4.61 -4.05 -30.92
N ALA A 88 -4.64 -3.11 -31.87
CA ALA A 88 -3.58 -2.96 -32.87
C ALA A 88 -2.23 -2.47 -32.32
N ALA A 89 -2.20 -1.81 -31.16
CA ALA A 89 -0.97 -1.26 -30.59
C ALA A 89 -0.02 -2.37 -30.12
N ARG A 90 -0.53 -3.36 -29.39
CA ARG A 90 0.23 -4.55 -28.97
C ARG A 90 0.50 -5.49 -30.15
N ALA A 91 -0.38 -5.54 -31.15
CA ALA A 91 -0.13 -6.33 -32.37
C ALA A 91 1.10 -5.83 -33.15
N LYS A 92 1.43 -4.54 -33.06
CA LYS A 92 2.66 -3.99 -33.67
C LYS A 92 3.94 -4.42 -32.96
N THR A 93 3.88 -4.68 -31.65
CA THR A 93 5.03 -5.16 -30.87
C THR A 93 5.09 -6.68 -30.75
N CYS A 94 3.96 -7.37 -30.98
CA CYS A 94 3.81 -8.82 -30.93
C CYS A 94 3.01 -9.34 -32.16
N PRO A 95 3.51 -9.25 -33.41
CA PRO A 95 2.75 -9.53 -34.63
C PRO A 95 2.34 -11.00 -34.85
N GLU A 96 2.92 -11.93 -34.09
CA GLU A 96 2.55 -13.36 -34.07
C GLU A 96 2.10 -13.82 -32.67
N GLY A 97 1.81 -12.86 -31.79
CA GLY A 97 1.80 -13.07 -30.35
C GLY A 97 3.21 -12.96 -29.78
N CYS A 98 3.29 -12.80 -28.46
CA CYS A 98 4.57 -12.72 -27.75
C CYS A 98 4.84 -14.06 -27.06
N THR A 99 6.09 -14.51 -26.95
CA THR A 99 6.49 -15.65 -26.10
C THR A 99 6.93 -15.22 -24.71
N THR A 100 7.23 -13.94 -24.56
CA THR A 100 7.53 -13.20 -23.33
C THR A 100 7.09 -11.76 -23.58
N TYR A 101 6.75 -11.01 -22.54
CA TYR A 101 6.52 -9.57 -22.72
C TYR A 101 7.12 -8.76 -21.59
N ARG A 102 8.09 -7.91 -21.97
CA ARG A 102 8.83 -6.98 -21.11
C ARG A 102 9.42 -7.58 -19.83
N TRP A 103 9.43 -8.91 -19.68
CA TRP A 103 10.15 -9.55 -18.60
C TRP A 103 11.66 -9.30 -18.79
N PRO A 104 12.39 -8.85 -17.75
CA PRO A 104 13.80 -8.54 -17.88
C PRO A 104 14.64 -9.74 -18.32
N PHE A 105 15.83 -9.47 -18.81
CA PHE A 105 16.84 -10.48 -19.09
C PHE A 105 17.20 -11.27 -17.82
N PRO A 106 17.60 -12.56 -17.91
CA PRO A 106 17.89 -13.42 -16.75
C PRO A 106 18.76 -12.79 -15.65
N GLU A 107 19.80 -12.04 -16.02
CA GLU A 107 20.67 -11.29 -15.11
C GLU A 107 19.99 -10.14 -14.35
N LYS A 108 18.81 -9.69 -14.79
CA LYS A 108 18.00 -8.62 -14.20
C LYS A 108 16.64 -9.11 -13.69
N GLU A 109 16.25 -10.35 -13.97
CA GLU A 109 14.97 -10.94 -13.53
C GLU A 109 14.82 -10.95 -12.00
N ALA A 110 15.94 -11.04 -11.28
CA ALA A 110 15.96 -11.26 -9.83
C ALA A 110 15.92 -9.94 -9.01
N PHE A 111 15.05 -8.99 -9.35
CA PHE A 111 15.04 -7.67 -8.69
C PHE A 111 14.73 -7.72 -7.17
N ILE A 112 13.74 -8.52 -6.74
CA ILE A 112 13.45 -8.78 -5.32
C ILE A 112 14.69 -9.30 -4.59
N ASP A 113 15.38 -10.30 -5.17
CA ASP A 113 16.62 -10.83 -4.62
C ASP A 113 17.71 -9.76 -4.49
N HIS A 114 17.91 -8.93 -5.52
CA HIS A 114 18.91 -7.85 -5.48
C HIS A 114 18.61 -6.82 -4.38
N ILE A 115 17.33 -6.49 -4.17
CA ILE A 115 16.91 -5.57 -3.11
C ILE A 115 17.15 -6.18 -1.73
N VAL A 116 16.81 -7.46 -1.53
CA VAL A 116 17.09 -8.16 -0.25
C VAL A 116 18.59 -8.29 0.00
N ASP A 117 19.40 -8.53 -1.04
CA ASP A 117 20.85 -8.59 -0.94
C ASP A 117 21.46 -7.22 -0.64
N ALA A 118 20.88 -6.13 -1.18
CA ALA A 118 21.25 -4.76 -0.82
C ALA A 118 20.86 -4.42 0.62
N TYR A 119 19.66 -4.82 1.06
CA TYR A 119 19.21 -4.72 2.45
C TYR A 119 20.20 -5.42 3.41
N ALA A 120 20.66 -6.63 3.06
CA ALA A 120 21.62 -7.37 3.87
C ALA A 120 22.93 -6.60 4.11
N LYS A 121 23.39 -5.82 3.12
CA LYS A 121 24.61 -5.00 3.23
C LYS A 121 24.46 -3.83 4.19
N VAL A 122 23.25 -3.28 4.32
CA VAL A 122 22.95 -2.12 5.19
C VAL A 122 22.32 -2.50 6.53
N TYR A 123 21.96 -3.77 6.72
CA TYR A 123 21.24 -4.29 7.89
C TYR A 123 21.85 -3.88 9.24
N LYS A 124 23.18 -3.92 9.35
CA LYS A 124 23.88 -3.55 10.59
C LYS A 124 23.63 -2.09 10.99
N ASN A 125 23.59 -1.18 10.02
CA ASN A 125 23.30 0.24 10.27
C ASN A 125 21.81 0.39 10.62
N LEU A 126 20.92 -0.21 9.84
CA LEU A 126 19.47 -0.18 10.10
C LEU A 126 19.12 -0.62 11.53
N LYS A 127 19.76 -1.69 12.04
CA LYS A 127 19.59 -2.17 13.41
C LYS A 127 19.99 -1.19 14.50
N VAL A 128 20.90 -0.25 14.22
CA VAL A 128 21.29 0.80 15.16
C VAL A 128 20.13 1.75 15.38
N HIS A 129 19.42 2.08 14.30
CA HIS A 129 18.29 3.03 14.30
C HIS A 129 16.98 2.38 14.75
N ASN A 130 16.73 1.13 14.36
CA ASN A 130 15.59 0.36 14.85
C ASN A 130 15.95 -1.13 15.06
N PRO A 131 15.93 -1.65 16.30
CA PRO A 131 16.32 -3.02 16.58
C PRO A 131 15.37 -4.08 16.01
N GLU A 132 14.16 -3.69 15.58
CA GLU A 132 13.12 -4.59 15.08
C GLU A 132 13.27 -4.96 13.59
N TYR A 133 14.26 -4.40 12.88
CA TYR A 133 14.54 -4.81 11.51
C TYR A 133 14.81 -6.33 11.43
N PRO A 134 14.11 -7.05 10.53
CA PRO A 134 14.21 -8.51 10.43
C PRO A 134 15.57 -8.96 9.91
N ASP A 135 15.99 -10.16 10.30
CA ASP A 135 17.21 -10.76 9.78
C ASP A 135 17.15 -10.89 8.23
N PRO A 136 18.21 -10.49 7.50
CA PRO A 136 18.22 -10.62 6.04
C PRO A 136 17.98 -12.06 5.54
N ALA A 137 18.44 -13.08 6.27
CA ALA A 137 18.20 -14.49 5.92
C ALA A 137 16.72 -14.85 6.06
N LEU A 138 16.00 -14.25 7.02
CA LEU A 138 14.55 -14.40 7.12
C LEU A 138 13.89 -13.84 5.87
N LEU A 139 14.20 -12.60 5.47
CA LEU A 139 13.63 -11.99 4.26
C LEU A 139 13.94 -12.79 3.00
N LYS A 140 15.19 -13.25 2.83
CA LYS A 140 15.58 -14.11 1.70
C LYS A 140 14.76 -15.40 1.63
N SER A 141 14.47 -16.01 2.78
CA SER A 141 13.64 -17.24 2.85
C SER A 141 12.18 -17.03 2.42
N LYS A 142 11.69 -15.77 2.48
CA LYS A 142 10.33 -15.37 2.09
C LYS A 142 10.19 -15.07 0.60
N ILE A 143 11.29 -15.06 -0.16
CA ILE A 143 11.24 -14.87 -1.60
C ILE A 143 10.65 -16.13 -2.25
N LYS A 144 9.64 -15.97 -3.10
CA LYS A 144 8.98 -17.04 -3.86
C LYS A 144 8.69 -16.61 -5.29
N TRP A 145 8.59 -17.60 -6.17
CA TRP A 145 8.06 -17.40 -7.52
C TRP A 145 6.56 -17.70 -7.51
N GLY A 146 5.77 -16.71 -7.90
CA GLY A 146 4.35 -16.86 -8.16
C GLY A 146 4.08 -17.31 -9.59
N ASN A 147 2.86 -17.06 -10.03
CA ASN A 147 2.42 -17.23 -11.41
C ASN A 147 3.01 -16.09 -12.25
N VAL A 148 4.00 -16.41 -13.09
CA VAL A 148 4.75 -15.42 -13.91
C VAL A 148 4.73 -15.73 -15.40
N GLU A 149 4.21 -16.90 -15.79
CA GLU A 149 4.38 -17.42 -17.16
C GLU A 149 3.60 -16.58 -18.18
N PHE A 150 2.32 -16.31 -17.96
CA PHE A 150 1.48 -15.56 -18.90
C PHE A 150 0.46 -14.70 -18.16
N GLU A 151 -0.01 -13.64 -18.84
CA GLU A 151 -1.03 -12.73 -18.31
C GLU A 151 -2.29 -13.51 -17.91
N GLY A 152 -2.62 -13.48 -16.62
CA GLY A 152 -3.81 -14.09 -16.03
C GLY A 152 -3.75 -15.60 -15.88
N ASP A 153 -2.58 -16.24 -16.00
CA ASP A 153 -2.44 -17.69 -15.84
C ASP A 153 -2.39 -18.10 -14.36
N PHE A 154 -3.43 -18.80 -13.90
CA PHE A 154 -3.47 -19.46 -12.60
C PHE A 154 -3.75 -20.96 -12.76
N SER A 155 -3.24 -21.59 -13.82
CA SER A 155 -3.47 -23.01 -14.10
C SER A 155 -2.62 -23.93 -13.23
N ARG A 156 -1.45 -23.46 -12.79
CA ARG A 156 -0.46 -24.25 -12.04
C ARG A 156 -0.18 -23.68 -10.67
N ASP A 157 -0.06 -24.56 -9.69
CA ASP A 157 0.44 -24.20 -8.37
C ASP A 157 1.91 -23.78 -8.46
N THR A 158 2.26 -22.77 -7.68
CA THR A 158 3.59 -22.16 -7.60
C THR A 158 4.04 -22.09 -6.14
N ASP A 159 5.32 -21.82 -5.91
CA ASP A 159 5.82 -21.61 -4.56
C ASP A 159 5.11 -20.42 -3.88
N GLY A 160 4.80 -19.36 -4.64
CA GLY A 160 4.04 -18.21 -4.18
C GLY A 160 2.59 -18.55 -3.86
N SER A 161 1.89 -19.29 -4.72
CA SER A 161 0.48 -19.64 -4.47
C SER A 161 0.34 -20.61 -3.28
N ASN A 162 1.28 -21.55 -3.15
CA ASN A 162 1.34 -22.48 -2.02
C ASN A 162 1.63 -21.76 -0.70
N LEU A 163 2.52 -20.76 -0.71
CA LEU A 163 2.77 -19.89 0.43
C LEU A 163 1.47 -19.17 0.84
N ILE A 164 0.82 -18.45 -0.08
CA ILE A 164 -0.42 -17.71 0.22
C ILE A 164 -1.50 -18.66 0.74
N LYS A 165 -1.72 -19.81 0.08
CA LYS A 165 -2.65 -20.85 0.55
C LYS A 165 -2.36 -21.25 2.00
N SER A 166 -1.10 -21.55 2.32
CA SER A 166 -0.71 -21.97 3.67
C SER A 166 -0.99 -20.89 4.73
N LEU A 167 -0.69 -19.63 4.41
CA LEU A 167 -0.91 -18.49 5.30
C LEU A 167 -2.40 -18.24 5.53
N LEU A 168 -3.23 -18.41 4.50
CA LEU A 168 -4.68 -18.27 4.63
C LEU A 168 -5.28 -19.42 5.47
N MET A 169 -4.77 -20.64 5.30
CA MET A 169 -5.25 -21.82 6.03
C MET A 169 -4.76 -21.89 7.49
N ASP A 170 -3.69 -21.18 7.86
CA ASP A 170 -3.17 -21.19 9.24
C ASP A 170 -4.17 -20.63 10.28
N ASP A 171 -3.91 -20.86 11.57
CA ASP A 171 -4.76 -20.41 12.68
C ASP A 171 -4.27 -19.12 13.36
N LYS A 172 -3.30 -18.41 12.76
CA LYS A 172 -2.88 -17.11 13.28
C LYS A 172 -4.03 -16.10 13.10
N PRO A 173 -4.39 -15.37 14.17
CA PRO A 173 -5.51 -14.45 14.14
C PRO A 173 -5.20 -13.19 13.32
N GLY A 174 -6.26 -12.50 12.92
CA GLY A 174 -6.17 -11.26 12.17
C GLY A 174 -5.99 -11.46 10.66
N PRO A 175 -6.03 -10.36 9.90
CA PRO A 175 -5.95 -10.40 8.45
C PRO A 175 -4.54 -10.77 7.95
N LEU A 176 -4.51 -11.41 6.78
CA LEU A 176 -3.36 -11.47 5.88
C LEU A 176 -3.59 -10.44 4.78
N TYR A 177 -2.73 -9.43 4.72
CA TYR A 177 -2.73 -8.45 3.66
C TYR A 177 -1.87 -8.97 2.50
N VAL A 178 -2.42 -8.93 1.29
CA VAL A 178 -1.66 -9.22 0.07
C VAL A 178 -1.66 -7.97 -0.80
N THR A 179 -0.51 -7.32 -0.93
CA THR A 179 -0.36 -6.14 -1.78
C THR A 179 -0.08 -6.61 -3.21
N ALA A 180 -0.98 -6.31 -4.13
CA ALA A 180 -0.86 -6.72 -5.53
C ALA A 180 -0.33 -5.54 -6.37
N GLN A 181 0.98 -5.55 -6.59
CA GLN A 181 1.72 -4.52 -7.33
C GLN A 181 1.72 -4.82 -8.84
N GLY A 182 1.62 -6.11 -9.20
CA GLY A 182 1.29 -6.55 -10.56
C GLY A 182 -0.13 -7.13 -10.70
N GLY A 183 -0.24 -8.28 -11.36
CA GLY A 183 -1.45 -9.10 -11.42
C GLY A 183 -1.83 -9.77 -10.10
N GLN A 184 -2.94 -10.50 -10.11
CA GLN A 184 -3.51 -11.20 -8.97
C GLN A 184 -3.62 -12.72 -9.18
N SER A 185 -3.04 -13.26 -10.26
CA SER A 185 -3.10 -14.67 -10.64
C SER A 185 -2.53 -15.62 -9.59
N THR A 186 -1.46 -15.24 -8.86
CA THR A 186 -0.95 -16.06 -7.74
C THR A 186 -1.96 -16.15 -6.58
N ILE A 187 -2.71 -15.08 -6.33
CA ILE A 187 -3.78 -15.05 -5.31
C ILE A 187 -4.95 -15.91 -5.78
N ALA A 188 -5.38 -15.76 -7.03
CA ALA A 188 -6.43 -16.56 -7.65
C ALA A 188 -6.08 -18.06 -7.59
N ARG A 189 -4.82 -18.42 -7.89
CA ARG A 189 -4.32 -19.79 -7.79
C ARG A 189 -4.44 -20.33 -6.38
N ALA A 190 -4.02 -19.57 -5.37
CA ALA A 190 -4.08 -20.00 -3.97
C ALA A 190 -5.52 -20.28 -3.54
N LEU A 191 -6.45 -19.37 -3.86
CA LEU A 191 -7.88 -19.52 -3.58
C LEU A 191 -8.48 -20.72 -4.31
N ARG A 192 -8.12 -20.92 -5.58
CA ARG A 192 -8.55 -22.09 -6.35
C ARG A 192 -8.09 -23.39 -5.72
N SER A 193 -6.84 -23.46 -5.27
CA SER A 193 -6.31 -24.68 -4.64
C SER A 193 -7.04 -25.01 -3.34
N ILE A 194 -7.43 -23.99 -2.55
CA ILE A 194 -8.29 -24.18 -1.37
C ILE A 194 -9.66 -24.72 -1.77
N TYR A 195 -10.29 -24.15 -2.80
CA TYR A 195 -11.56 -24.63 -3.32
C TYR A 195 -11.47 -26.10 -3.74
N MET A 196 -10.50 -26.44 -4.60
CA MET A 196 -10.31 -27.81 -5.09
C MET A 196 -10.09 -28.82 -3.95
N GLU A 197 -9.42 -28.41 -2.87
CA GLU A 197 -9.15 -29.27 -1.72
C GLU A 197 -10.30 -29.38 -0.71
N CYS A 198 -11.24 -28.42 -0.69
CA CYS A 198 -12.20 -28.30 0.42
C CYS A 198 -13.67 -28.24 0.01
N HIS A 199 -14.01 -27.93 -1.25
CA HIS A 199 -15.38 -27.60 -1.65
C HIS A 199 -16.40 -28.74 -1.49
N ASP A 200 -15.94 -29.99 -1.58
CA ASP A 200 -16.72 -31.21 -1.42
C ASP A 200 -16.81 -31.69 0.04
N LYS A 201 -16.11 -31.01 0.96
CA LYS A 201 -16.02 -31.41 2.37
C LYS A 201 -17.08 -30.70 3.23
N PRO A 202 -17.59 -31.33 4.30
CA PRO A 202 -18.60 -30.72 5.18
C PRO A 202 -18.22 -29.36 5.77
N GLN A 203 -16.91 -29.11 5.96
CA GLN A 203 -16.40 -27.86 6.50
C GLN A 203 -16.29 -26.71 5.48
N TRP A 204 -16.65 -26.92 4.21
CA TRP A 204 -16.42 -25.94 3.14
C TRP A 204 -16.87 -24.52 3.50
N GLN A 205 -18.08 -24.37 4.02
CA GLN A 205 -18.61 -23.04 4.37
C GLN A 205 -17.76 -22.34 5.43
N SER A 206 -17.36 -23.07 6.49
CA SER A 206 -16.50 -22.52 7.54
C SER A 206 -15.10 -22.16 7.03
N VAL A 207 -14.56 -22.93 6.07
CA VAL A 207 -13.30 -22.62 5.41
C VAL A 207 -13.47 -21.37 4.56
N LYS A 208 -14.49 -21.31 3.69
CA LYS A 208 -14.75 -20.16 2.82
C LYS A 208 -14.85 -18.87 3.63
N GLU A 209 -15.65 -18.89 4.69
CA GLU A 209 -15.79 -17.77 5.61
C GLU A 209 -14.48 -17.38 6.33
N LYS A 210 -13.70 -18.36 6.79
CA LYS A 210 -12.38 -18.11 7.40
C LYS A 210 -11.47 -17.38 6.43
N ILE A 211 -11.38 -17.87 5.19
CA ILE A 211 -10.52 -17.31 4.16
C ILE A 211 -10.99 -15.91 3.76
N SER A 212 -12.29 -15.70 3.53
CA SER A 212 -12.87 -14.40 3.19
C SER A 212 -12.64 -13.34 4.27
N ARG A 213 -12.79 -13.70 5.56
CA ARG A 213 -12.49 -12.77 6.67
C ARG A 213 -11.00 -12.48 6.85
N LYS A 214 -10.14 -13.40 6.41
CA LYS A 214 -8.70 -13.32 6.66
C LYS A 214 -7.97 -12.61 5.53
N LEU A 215 -8.33 -12.84 4.27
CA LEU A 215 -7.67 -12.22 3.12
C LEU A 215 -8.14 -10.78 2.94
N VAL A 216 -7.19 -9.86 2.88
CA VAL A 216 -7.38 -8.49 2.39
C VAL A 216 -6.43 -8.27 1.21
N ILE A 217 -6.97 -8.07 0.02
CA ILE A 217 -6.20 -7.75 -1.18
C ILE A 217 -6.08 -6.22 -1.26
N ILE A 218 -4.87 -5.69 -1.41
CA ILE A 218 -4.63 -4.25 -1.62
C ILE A 218 -3.94 -4.07 -2.98
N PRO A 219 -4.71 -3.90 -4.07
CA PRO A 219 -4.14 -3.87 -5.41
C PRO A 219 -3.83 -2.46 -5.90
N PHE A 220 -2.86 -2.32 -6.80
CA PHE A 220 -2.78 -1.19 -7.73
C PHE A 220 -3.58 -1.51 -9.01
N GLY A 221 -4.89 -1.66 -8.84
CA GLY A 221 -5.80 -2.05 -9.93
C GLY A 221 -5.76 -3.55 -10.29
N ASP A 222 -6.60 -3.94 -11.26
CA ASP A 222 -6.62 -5.30 -11.79
C ASP A 222 -5.78 -5.33 -13.09
N GLN A 223 -4.55 -5.86 -12.98
CA GLN A 223 -3.55 -5.83 -14.04
C GLN A 223 -3.42 -7.12 -14.86
N ASP A 224 -4.20 -8.16 -14.55
CA ASP A 224 -4.23 -9.42 -15.31
C ASP A 224 -5.66 -9.92 -15.57
N GLY A 225 -6.68 -9.29 -14.97
CA GLY A 225 -8.09 -9.61 -15.11
C GLY A 225 -8.57 -10.74 -14.19
N THR A 226 -7.69 -11.35 -13.38
CA THR A 226 -8.03 -12.52 -12.55
C THR A 226 -8.88 -12.13 -11.34
N TYR A 227 -8.78 -10.90 -10.86
CA TYR A 227 -9.66 -10.42 -9.80
C TYR A 227 -11.11 -10.39 -10.26
N ASN A 228 -11.37 -9.69 -11.37
CA ASN A 228 -12.72 -9.54 -11.89
C ASN A 228 -13.30 -10.85 -12.45
N SER A 229 -12.47 -11.67 -13.10
CA SER A 229 -12.94 -12.91 -13.74
C SER A 229 -13.04 -14.09 -12.76
N TYR A 230 -12.16 -14.22 -11.77
CA TYR A 230 -12.12 -15.38 -10.88
C TYR A 230 -12.35 -15.04 -9.40
N ILE A 231 -11.57 -14.13 -8.81
CA ILE A 231 -11.59 -13.90 -7.36
C ILE A 231 -12.96 -13.36 -6.93
N LYS A 232 -13.38 -12.22 -7.48
CA LYS A 232 -14.62 -11.53 -7.09
C LYS A 232 -15.88 -12.38 -7.31
N PRO A 233 -16.06 -13.11 -8.43
CA PRO A 233 -17.22 -13.98 -8.62
C PRO A 233 -17.28 -15.16 -7.64
N ASN A 234 -16.13 -15.75 -7.28
CA ASN A 234 -16.09 -16.98 -6.49
C ASN A 234 -15.92 -16.74 -4.98
N TRP A 235 -15.31 -15.61 -4.61
CA TRP A 235 -14.98 -15.19 -3.25
C TRP A 235 -15.47 -13.76 -2.96
N PRO A 236 -16.78 -13.47 -3.12
CA PRO A 236 -17.32 -12.10 -3.06
C PRO A 236 -17.14 -11.40 -1.71
N ASP A 237 -16.91 -12.17 -0.65
CA ASP A 237 -16.72 -11.66 0.71
C ASP A 237 -15.23 -11.37 1.05
N VAL A 238 -14.30 -11.66 0.14
CA VAL A 238 -12.89 -11.23 0.30
C VAL A 238 -12.84 -9.71 0.16
N ALA A 239 -12.20 -9.04 1.13
CA ALA A 239 -12.03 -7.60 1.07
C ALA A 239 -10.97 -7.22 0.02
N GLU A 240 -11.33 -6.29 -0.85
CA GLU A 240 -10.41 -5.63 -1.79
C GLU A 240 -10.33 -4.14 -1.44
N TRP A 241 -9.16 -3.70 -0.99
CA TRP A 241 -8.89 -2.30 -0.65
C TRP A 241 -8.26 -1.57 -1.82
N SER A 242 -9.09 -1.22 -2.80
CA SER A 242 -8.74 -0.22 -3.79
C SER A 242 -8.74 1.17 -3.14
N LEU A 243 -7.56 1.57 -2.65
CA LEU A 243 -7.40 2.83 -1.92
C LEU A 243 -7.54 4.01 -2.90
N ALA A 244 -8.21 5.09 -2.49
CA ALA A 244 -8.10 6.40 -3.13
C ALA A 244 -6.76 7.01 -2.69
N MET A 245 -5.71 6.57 -3.37
CA MET A 245 -4.30 6.61 -2.95
C MET A 245 -3.73 8.01 -2.78
N VAL A 246 -2.67 8.09 -1.97
CA VAL A 246 -1.68 9.16 -2.19
C VAL A 246 -0.97 8.86 -3.52
N GLU A 247 -0.97 9.76 -4.49
CA GLU A 247 -0.47 9.49 -5.84
C GLU A 247 1.07 9.34 -5.82
N TYR A 248 1.54 8.14 -6.20
CA TYR A 248 2.95 7.85 -6.45
C TYR A 248 3.22 7.39 -7.89
N GLY A 249 2.20 7.25 -8.73
CA GLY A 249 2.35 6.71 -10.08
C GLY A 249 2.97 7.70 -11.06
N TYR A 250 3.19 7.25 -12.29
CA TYR A 250 3.73 8.04 -13.41
C TYR A 250 3.06 9.41 -13.66
N GLY A 251 1.81 9.59 -13.21
CA GLY A 251 1.05 10.83 -13.34
C GLY A 251 1.27 11.86 -12.23
N ILE A 252 2.13 11.58 -11.25
CA ILE A 252 2.25 12.35 -10.00
C ILE A 252 2.43 13.86 -10.19
N ARG A 253 3.20 14.28 -11.20
CA ARG A 253 3.47 15.70 -11.50
C ARG A 253 2.21 16.50 -11.84
N GLY A 254 1.15 15.85 -12.31
CA GLY A 254 -0.14 16.48 -12.57
C GLY A 254 -1.04 16.59 -11.34
N SER A 255 -0.63 16.03 -10.20
CA SER A 255 -1.45 15.87 -9.00
C SER A 255 -0.85 16.46 -7.72
N LEU A 256 0.44 16.79 -7.70
CA LEU A 256 1.06 17.41 -6.52
C LEU A 256 0.84 18.92 -6.49
N SER A 257 0.72 19.48 -5.29
CA SER A 257 0.81 20.92 -5.11
C SER A 257 2.22 21.45 -5.45
N PRO A 258 2.35 22.74 -5.81
CA PRO A 258 3.65 23.35 -6.07
C PRO A 258 4.66 23.17 -4.92
N GLU A 259 4.20 23.20 -3.67
CA GLU A 259 5.06 23.03 -2.49
C GLU A 259 5.65 21.61 -2.39
N ASN A 260 4.92 20.60 -2.85
CA ASN A 260 5.34 19.21 -2.80
C ASN A 260 6.18 18.76 -4.00
N MET A 261 6.26 19.58 -5.06
CA MET A 261 7.05 19.26 -6.26
C MET A 261 8.54 19.10 -5.96
N VAL A 262 9.05 19.71 -4.88
CA VAL A 262 10.45 19.58 -4.47
C VAL A 262 10.84 18.12 -4.18
N TYR A 263 9.94 17.34 -3.56
CA TYR A 263 10.19 15.95 -3.17
C TYR A 263 10.31 14.98 -4.35
N ILE A 264 10.01 15.44 -5.57
CA ILE A 264 10.17 14.65 -6.80
C ILE A 264 11.12 15.33 -7.80
N SER A 265 11.88 16.32 -7.34
CA SER A 265 12.90 17.01 -8.14
C SER A 265 14.18 16.16 -8.24
N GLY A 266 14.99 16.41 -9.27
CA GLY A 266 16.29 15.76 -9.41
C GLY A 266 17.22 16.00 -8.21
N PRO A 267 17.40 17.26 -7.75
CA PRO A 267 18.24 17.57 -6.60
C PRO A 267 17.82 16.84 -5.32
N TRP A 268 16.52 16.88 -4.96
CA TRP A 268 16.04 16.23 -3.75
C TRP A 268 16.23 14.71 -3.82
N THR A 269 15.86 14.09 -4.94
CA THR A 269 15.96 12.63 -5.14
C THR A 269 17.42 12.18 -5.10
N ARG A 270 18.33 12.93 -5.73
CA ARG A 270 19.77 12.62 -5.70
C ARG A 270 20.32 12.62 -4.28
N GLU A 271 20.01 13.66 -3.51
CA GLU A 271 20.51 13.83 -2.14
C GLU A 271 19.91 12.81 -1.18
N ASN A 272 18.58 12.63 -1.22
CA ASN A 272 17.84 11.90 -0.20
C ASN A 272 17.61 10.42 -0.55
N VAL A 273 17.77 10.05 -1.82
CA VAL A 273 17.51 8.67 -2.29
C VAL A 273 18.78 8.05 -2.89
N LEU A 274 19.25 8.59 -4.02
CA LEU A 274 20.28 7.92 -4.83
C LEU A 274 21.63 7.81 -4.12
N ASN A 275 21.99 8.83 -3.34
CA ASN A 275 23.27 8.85 -2.62
C ASN A 275 23.27 8.02 -1.33
N GLN A 276 22.19 7.27 -1.04
CA GLN A 276 22.02 6.50 0.20
C GLN A 276 22.44 5.02 0.03
N GLY A 277 23.66 4.81 -0.46
CA GLY A 277 24.33 3.50 -0.43
C GLY A 277 23.71 2.42 -1.32
N PRO A 278 23.82 1.13 -0.94
CA PRO A 278 23.41 0.00 -1.79
C PRO A 278 21.94 0.02 -2.21
N LEU A 279 21.03 0.46 -1.34
CA LEU A 279 19.61 0.57 -1.68
C LEU A 279 19.35 1.74 -2.62
N GLY A 280 19.93 2.92 -2.35
CA GLY A 280 19.82 4.09 -3.22
C GLY A 280 20.34 3.84 -4.64
N ALA A 281 21.40 3.04 -4.79
CA ALA A 281 21.95 2.66 -6.10
C ALA A 281 21.02 1.76 -6.94
N LEU A 282 20.07 1.07 -6.30
CA LEU A 282 19.09 0.24 -6.99
C LEU A 282 17.85 1.02 -7.45
N TYR A 283 17.63 2.22 -6.90
CA TYR A 283 16.48 3.06 -7.21
C TYR A 283 16.57 3.65 -8.63
N ARG A 284 15.46 3.68 -9.38
CA ARG A 284 15.40 4.09 -10.78
C ARG A 284 14.89 5.53 -10.91
N VAL A 285 15.54 6.32 -11.76
CA VAL A 285 15.19 7.74 -11.97
C VAL A 285 15.35 8.15 -13.41
N TRP A 286 14.77 9.30 -13.77
CA TRP A 286 14.92 9.83 -15.11
C TRP A 286 16.40 10.06 -15.45
N GLN A 287 16.80 9.54 -16.62
CA GLN A 287 18.13 9.67 -17.19
C GLN A 287 19.26 9.02 -16.36
N ASP A 288 18.96 7.93 -15.65
CA ASP A 288 19.95 7.15 -14.88
C ASP A 288 20.82 6.22 -15.73
N GLY A 289 20.54 6.10 -17.04
CA GLY A 289 21.25 5.22 -17.96
C GLY A 289 20.88 3.75 -17.86
N VAL A 290 19.92 3.38 -16.99
CA VAL A 290 19.49 2.00 -16.80
C VAL A 290 18.21 1.74 -17.59
N VAL A 291 18.19 0.59 -18.25
CA VAL A 291 17.03 0.08 -18.99
C VAL A 291 16.63 -1.22 -18.31
N MET A 292 15.46 -1.23 -17.66
CA MET A 292 14.94 -2.40 -16.93
C MET A 292 14.30 -3.41 -17.90
N ASP A 293 13.60 -2.92 -18.92
CA ASP A 293 12.97 -3.72 -19.96
C ASP A 293 13.11 -3.09 -21.37
N PRO A 294 12.87 -3.83 -22.47
CA PRO A 294 13.10 -3.33 -23.83
C PRO A 294 12.30 -2.09 -24.25
N THR A 295 11.27 -1.70 -23.50
CA THR A 295 10.43 -0.52 -23.77
C THR A 295 10.58 0.57 -22.70
N ASP A 296 11.37 0.31 -21.66
CA ASP A 296 11.78 1.31 -20.69
C ASP A 296 12.66 2.35 -21.39
N THR A 297 12.21 3.59 -21.30
CA THR A 297 12.84 4.75 -21.94
C THR A 297 13.24 5.80 -20.92
N PHE A 298 12.99 5.57 -19.63
CA PHE A 298 13.21 6.57 -18.59
C PHE A 298 14.70 6.79 -18.33
N GLY A 299 15.53 5.75 -18.44
CA GLY A 299 16.98 5.86 -18.33
C GLY A 299 17.68 6.50 -19.53
N PHE A 300 16.97 6.80 -20.63
CA PHE A 300 17.58 7.42 -21.81
C PHE A 300 17.94 8.89 -21.59
N THR A 301 18.96 9.37 -22.31
CA THR A 301 19.36 10.78 -22.29
C THR A 301 18.30 11.69 -22.92
N VAL A 302 18.32 13.00 -22.60
CA VAL A 302 17.44 13.99 -23.23
C VAL A 302 17.49 13.93 -24.75
N ASP A 303 18.69 13.82 -25.34
CA ASP A 303 18.84 13.80 -26.79
C ASP A 303 18.19 12.54 -27.39
N LYS A 304 18.37 11.38 -26.74
CA LYS A 304 17.73 10.14 -27.20
C LYS A 304 16.20 10.20 -27.09
N LEU A 305 15.69 10.77 -26.00
CA LEU A 305 14.25 10.98 -25.84
C LEU A 305 13.70 11.96 -26.89
N ARG A 306 14.44 13.04 -27.19
CA ARG A 306 14.07 14.02 -28.22
C ARG A 306 14.03 13.39 -29.62
N GLU A 307 14.99 12.53 -29.97
CA GLU A 307 14.97 11.74 -31.22
C GLU A 307 13.70 10.88 -31.33
N MET A 308 13.22 10.36 -30.19
CA MET A 308 11.99 9.56 -30.10
C MET A 308 10.72 10.41 -30.02
N GLY A 309 10.82 11.74 -30.09
CA GLY A 309 9.69 12.67 -29.93
C GLY A 309 9.10 12.69 -28.52
N ARG A 310 9.87 12.29 -27.50
CA ARG A 310 9.45 12.26 -26.09
C ARG A 310 10.12 13.38 -25.31
N GLN A 311 9.40 13.93 -24.33
CA GLN A 311 9.94 14.89 -23.38
C GLN A 311 10.55 14.15 -22.19
N ALA A 312 11.78 14.51 -21.83
CA ALA A 312 12.44 14.06 -20.62
C ALA A 312 12.04 14.94 -19.43
N GLN A 313 12.06 14.37 -18.23
CA GLN A 313 12.12 15.17 -17.00
C GLN A 313 13.58 15.54 -16.69
N GLU A 314 13.77 16.42 -15.71
CA GLU A 314 15.08 16.72 -15.15
C GLU A 314 15.81 15.42 -14.78
N LYS A 315 17.13 15.38 -15.03
CA LYS A 315 17.96 14.24 -14.65
C LYS A 315 17.86 13.96 -13.14
N ASP A 316 17.85 12.68 -12.80
CA ASP A 316 17.75 12.14 -11.44
C ASP A 316 16.41 12.38 -10.76
N SER A 317 15.42 12.93 -11.47
CA SER A 317 14.10 13.15 -10.90
C SER A 317 13.31 11.84 -10.79
N PHE A 318 12.47 11.77 -9.74
CA PHE A 318 11.53 10.68 -9.50
C PHE A 318 10.70 10.34 -10.76
N ILE A 319 10.55 9.03 -11.02
CA ILE A 319 9.71 8.49 -12.11
C ILE A 319 8.31 8.12 -11.58
N SER A 320 8.23 7.05 -10.80
CA SER A 320 7.00 6.43 -10.30
C SER A 320 7.35 5.45 -9.18
N GLU A 321 6.43 5.29 -8.23
CA GLU A 321 6.34 4.24 -7.22
C GLU A 321 4.85 3.87 -7.07
N GLY A 322 4.16 3.63 -8.20
CA GLY A 322 2.70 3.54 -8.27
C GLY A 322 2.09 2.66 -7.18
N ASP A 323 2.77 1.59 -6.82
CA ASP A 323 2.35 0.55 -5.90
C ASP A 323 2.63 0.86 -4.43
N THR A 324 3.44 1.88 -4.13
CA THR A 324 3.76 2.29 -2.74
C THR A 324 2.53 2.45 -1.83
N PRO A 325 1.43 3.09 -2.27
CA PRO A 325 0.24 3.25 -1.44
C PRO A 325 -0.37 1.93 -0.94
N THR A 326 -0.11 0.80 -1.63
CA THR A 326 -0.66 -0.52 -1.26
C THR A 326 -0.21 -0.99 0.13
N PHE A 327 0.94 -0.54 0.64
CA PHE A 327 1.40 -0.89 1.99
C PHE A 327 1.44 0.29 2.97
N LEU A 328 1.37 1.55 2.50
CA LEU A 328 1.51 2.73 3.37
C LEU A 328 0.45 2.81 4.49
N ASN A 329 -0.75 2.27 4.27
CA ASN A 329 -1.78 2.21 5.33
C ASN A 329 -1.54 1.12 6.38
N LEU A 330 -0.59 0.21 6.14
CA LEU A 330 -0.21 -0.84 7.07
C LEU A 330 0.83 -0.34 8.10
N LEU A 331 1.48 0.79 7.82
CA LEU A 331 2.50 1.41 8.67
C LEU A 331 1.92 1.87 10.01
N ASN A 332 2.72 1.79 11.06
CA ASN A 332 2.32 2.18 12.40
C ASN A 332 2.77 3.62 12.72
N ASN A 333 2.27 4.59 11.95
CA ASN A 333 2.50 6.02 12.19
C ASN A 333 1.44 6.67 13.11
N GLY A 334 0.66 5.85 13.81
CA GLY A 334 -0.39 6.27 14.75
C GLY A 334 -1.67 6.83 14.12
N LEU A 335 -1.79 6.85 12.79
CA LEU A 335 -3.06 7.11 12.11
C LEU A 335 -4.07 5.97 12.32
N ARG A 336 -3.64 4.75 12.64
CA ARG A 336 -4.54 3.55 12.71
C ARG A 336 -5.20 3.27 11.35
N ALA A 337 -4.46 3.46 10.24
CA ALA A 337 -4.95 3.33 8.86
C ALA A 337 -5.16 1.88 8.41
N GLN A 338 -4.73 0.90 9.22
CA GLN A 338 -5.03 -0.53 9.07
C GLN A 338 -6.54 -0.82 9.15
N ASN A 339 -7.36 0.12 9.62
CA ASN A 339 -8.76 0.15 9.26
C ASN A 339 -8.86 0.89 7.91
N GLY A 340 -8.99 0.14 6.81
CA GLY A 340 -8.94 0.68 5.45
C GLY A 340 -9.89 1.87 5.20
N ARG A 341 -11.00 1.96 5.93
CA ARG A 341 -11.97 3.06 5.84
C ARG A 341 -11.52 4.36 6.49
N TRP A 342 -10.59 4.30 7.44
CA TRP A 342 -10.18 5.49 8.17
C TRP A 342 -9.09 6.28 7.43
N GLY A 343 -8.42 5.66 6.47
CA GLY A 343 -7.41 6.29 5.64
C GLY A 343 -6.11 6.70 6.35
N GLY A 344 -5.08 6.90 5.55
CA GLY A 344 -3.74 7.30 5.96
C GLY A 344 -2.86 7.64 4.77
N TRP A 345 -1.55 7.37 4.90
CA TRP A 345 -0.56 7.66 3.84
C TRP A 345 -0.81 6.87 2.56
N GLY A 346 -1.49 5.72 2.62
CA GLY A 346 -1.89 4.96 1.43
C GLY A 346 -3.20 5.44 0.82
N GLY A 347 -3.83 6.49 1.36
CA GLY A 347 -5.17 6.94 0.94
C GLY A 347 -6.29 6.32 1.77
N ILE A 348 -7.53 6.40 1.28
CA ILE A 348 -8.74 5.90 1.96
C ILE A 348 -9.48 4.87 1.11
N TRP A 349 -9.94 3.77 1.70
CA TRP A 349 -10.84 2.84 1.03
C TRP A 349 -12.31 3.27 1.17
N ARG A 350 -13.08 3.21 0.08
CA ARG A 350 -14.53 3.47 0.06
C ARG A 350 -15.27 2.33 -0.62
N ASP A 351 -16.47 1.99 -0.11
CA ASP A 351 -17.30 0.95 -0.73
C ASP A 351 -17.70 1.31 -2.15
N GLY A 352 -17.65 0.34 -3.06
CA GLY A 352 -18.00 0.57 -4.45
C GLY A 352 -17.00 1.44 -5.22
N ALA A 353 -15.89 1.85 -4.59
CA ALA A 353 -14.67 2.17 -5.33
C ALA A 353 -14.21 0.87 -5.99
N GLY A 354 -14.72 0.60 -7.19
CA GLY A 354 -14.09 -0.39 -8.07
C GLY A 354 -12.61 -0.04 -8.23
N PRO A 355 -11.78 -0.97 -8.72
CA PRO A 355 -10.36 -0.72 -8.86
C PRO A 355 -10.12 0.62 -9.57
N MET A 356 -9.29 1.47 -8.95
CA MET A 356 -8.96 2.82 -9.45
C MET A 356 -8.53 2.76 -10.93
N LEU A 357 -7.97 1.61 -11.33
CA LEU A 357 -7.67 1.23 -12.69
C LEU A 357 -8.20 -0.19 -12.96
N ASN A 358 -9.25 -0.30 -13.77
CA ASN A 358 -9.53 -1.54 -14.51
C ASN A 358 -8.70 -1.48 -15.79
N ILE A 359 -7.45 -1.94 -15.72
CA ILE A 359 -6.50 -1.84 -16.83
C ILE A 359 -6.94 -2.77 -17.99
N ILE A 360 -7.72 -3.80 -17.70
CA ILE A 360 -8.02 -4.87 -18.65
C ILE A 360 -9.53 -5.08 -18.86
N PRO A 361 -10.00 -5.16 -20.12
CA PRO A 361 -11.36 -5.56 -20.45
C PRO A 361 -11.73 -6.93 -19.89
N ILE A 362 -12.90 -6.95 -19.26
CA ILE A 362 -13.47 -8.06 -18.51
C ILE A 362 -13.51 -9.35 -19.36
N GLN A 363 -12.87 -10.40 -18.85
CA GLN A 363 -13.32 -11.75 -19.14
C GLN A 363 -14.53 -12.07 -18.30
N GLY A 364 -15.52 -12.74 -18.90
CA GLY A 364 -16.71 -13.18 -18.19
C GLY A 364 -16.35 -13.99 -16.94
N PRO A 365 -17.26 -14.07 -15.95
CA PRO A 365 -16.99 -14.77 -14.70
C PRO A 365 -16.61 -16.22 -14.98
N LEU A 366 -15.50 -16.66 -14.42
CA LEU A 366 -14.99 -18.02 -14.47
C LEU A 366 -15.62 -18.83 -13.32
N PRO A 367 -15.99 -20.11 -13.55
CA PRO A 367 -16.46 -20.98 -12.48
C PRO A 367 -15.33 -21.28 -11.47
N PRO A 368 -15.66 -21.68 -10.24
CA PRO A 368 -14.66 -21.86 -9.19
C PRO A 368 -13.66 -23.01 -9.48
N ASP A 369 -14.04 -23.98 -10.30
CA ASP A 369 -13.23 -25.12 -10.74
C ASP A 369 -12.50 -24.89 -12.08
N ASP A 370 -12.66 -23.72 -12.71
CA ASP A 370 -12.05 -23.38 -14.01
C ASP A 370 -10.58 -23.76 -14.06
N ALA A 371 -10.08 -24.31 -15.17
CA ALA A 371 -8.71 -24.80 -15.24
C ALA A 371 -7.64 -23.69 -15.04
N GLY A 372 -7.99 -22.42 -15.19
CA GLY A 372 -7.15 -21.26 -14.90
C GLY A 372 -6.10 -20.97 -15.96
N PHE A 373 -6.24 -21.55 -17.16
CA PHE A 373 -5.31 -21.28 -18.26
C PHE A 373 -5.39 -19.84 -18.71
N ALA A 374 -4.22 -19.23 -18.97
CA ALA A 374 -4.19 -17.92 -19.56
C ALA A 374 -4.97 -17.89 -20.88
N PRO A 375 -5.74 -16.83 -21.12
CA PRO A 375 -6.42 -16.65 -22.39
C PRO A 375 -5.47 -16.20 -23.49
N GLY A 376 -5.87 -16.45 -24.74
CA GLY A 376 -5.16 -15.92 -25.90
C GLY A 376 -3.86 -16.67 -26.24
N LEU A 377 -3.67 -17.87 -25.68
CA LEU A 377 -2.50 -18.71 -25.95
C LEU A 377 -2.61 -19.41 -27.31
N ALA A 378 -1.47 -19.59 -27.97
CA ALA A 378 -1.29 -20.41 -29.16
C ALA A 378 0.01 -21.23 -29.02
N ALA A 379 -0.03 -22.48 -29.49
CA ALA A 379 1.12 -23.37 -29.40
C ALA A 379 2.25 -22.93 -30.34
N GLN A 380 3.48 -23.36 -30.03
CA GLN A 380 4.65 -23.07 -30.86
C GLN A 380 4.44 -23.45 -32.32
N GLY A 381 4.81 -22.55 -33.23
CA GLY A 381 4.70 -22.76 -34.67
C GLY A 381 3.28 -22.60 -35.23
N GLN A 382 2.28 -22.31 -34.39
CA GLN A 382 0.94 -21.94 -34.83
C GLN A 382 0.79 -20.43 -34.86
N LYS A 383 0.19 -19.90 -35.94
CA LYS A 383 -0.21 -18.49 -35.98
C LYS A 383 -1.24 -18.24 -34.88
N ASN A 384 -0.99 -17.27 -34.00
CA ASN A 384 -1.93 -16.95 -32.94
C ASN A 384 -3.22 -16.34 -33.54
N PRO A 385 -4.38 -17.00 -33.44
CA PRO A 385 -5.60 -16.57 -34.11
C PRO A 385 -6.20 -15.30 -33.49
N ASN A 386 -5.75 -14.91 -32.30
CA ASN A 386 -6.23 -13.73 -31.59
C ASN A 386 -5.56 -12.44 -32.06
N VAL A 387 -4.45 -12.54 -32.81
CA VAL A 387 -3.76 -11.37 -33.35
C VAL A 387 -4.56 -10.81 -34.54
N PRO A 388 -4.99 -9.54 -34.49
CA PRO A 388 -5.74 -8.93 -35.58
C PRO A 388 -4.85 -8.74 -36.82
N ASP A 389 -5.46 -8.72 -38.01
CA ASP A 389 -4.75 -8.34 -39.24
C ASP A 389 -4.33 -6.86 -39.18
N ILE A 390 -3.03 -6.62 -39.10
CA ILE A 390 -2.44 -5.29 -38.93
C ILE A 390 -2.40 -4.47 -40.22
N ALA A 391 -2.63 -5.08 -41.39
CA ALA A 391 -2.46 -4.43 -42.70
C ALA A 391 -3.41 -3.23 -42.94
N ASN A 392 -4.53 -3.19 -42.21
CA ASN A 392 -5.51 -2.09 -42.26
C ASN A 392 -5.74 -1.42 -40.90
N ALA A 393 -4.93 -1.77 -39.89
CA ALA A 393 -5.11 -1.19 -38.57
C ALA A 393 -4.61 0.27 -38.61
N PRO A 394 -5.41 1.26 -38.16
CA PRO A 394 -4.93 2.64 -38.06
C PRO A 394 -3.61 2.69 -37.28
N ALA A 395 -2.79 3.73 -37.54
CA ALA A 395 -1.68 4.07 -36.65
C ALA A 395 -2.19 3.97 -35.20
N PRO A 396 -1.38 3.49 -34.23
CA PRO A 396 -1.86 3.48 -32.85
C PRO A 396 -2.37 4.90 -32.62
N GLN A 397 -3.64 5.08 -32.23
CA GLN A 397 -4.01 6.34 -31.65
C GLN A 397 -2.94 6.57 -30.59
N ALA A 398 -2.22 7.70 -30.65
CA ALA A 398 -1.27 8.06 -29.62
C ALA A 398 -1.90 7.64 -28.29
N ARG A 399 -1.18 6.84 -27.45
CA ARG A 399 -1.67 6.35 -26.13
C ARG A 399 -2.70 7.37 -25.68
N PRO A 400 -4.00 7.03 -25.59
CA PRO A 400 -5.10 7.98 -25.68
C PRO A 400 -4.63 9.29 -25.11
N GLN A 401 -4.51 10.32 -25.96
CA GLN A 401 -3.92 11.60 -25.60
C GLN A 401 -4.69 12.09 -24.35
N GLY A 402 -4.09 11.85 -23.19
CA GLY A 402 -4.85 11.66 -21.96
C GLY A 402 -5.55 10.30 -21.86
N MET A 403 -4.93 9.37 -21.10
CA MET A 403 -5.60 9.01 -19.84
C MET A 403 -5.90 10.35 -19.17
N ARG A 404 -6.97 11.04 -19.59
CA ARG A 404 -7.54 12.12 -18.82
C ARG A 404 -8.03 11.37 -17.61
N ARG A 405 -7.13 11.18 -16.64
CA ARG A 405 -7.53 10.98 -15.26
C ARG A 405 -8.54 12.09 -15.06
N SER A 406 -9.79 11.71 -14.82
CA SER A 406 -10.74 12.63 -14.21
C SER A 406 -9.95 13.37 -13.12
N PRO A 407 -10.01 14.72 -13.06
CA PRO A 407 -9.30 15.44 -12.03
C PRO A 407 -9.50 14.72 -10.71
N LEU A 408 -8.41 14.39 -10.00
CA LEU A 408 -8.53 13.68 -8.73
C LEU A 408 -9.56 14.44 -7.89
N PRO A 409 -10.50 13.72 -7.23
CA PRO A 409 -11.44 14.38 -6.35
C PRO A 409 -10.70 15.34 -5.41
N PRO A 410 -11.21 16.56 -5.15
CA PRO A 410 -10.52 17.54 -4.32
C PRO A 410 -10.06 17.00 -2.95
N GLU A 411 -10.83 16.06 -2.40
CA GLU A 411 -10.50 15.27 -1.21
C GLU A 411 -9.21 14.45 -1.36
N VAL A 412 -9.00 13.76 -2.48
CA VAL A 412 -7.76 12.99 -2.76
C VAL A 412 -6.57 13.94 -2.93
N LEU A 413 -6.77 15.08 -3.62
CA LEU A 413 -5.74 16.11 -3.75
C LEU A 413 -5.34 16.69 -2.38
N ALA A 414 -6.31 16.92 -1.50
CA ALA A 414 -6.05 17.39 -0.14
C ALA A 414 -5.31 16.34 0.71
N LEU A 415 -5.61 15.04 0.54
CA LEU A 415 -4.88 13.95 1.18
C LEU A 415 -3.44 13.82 0.67
N ASN A 416 -3.24 13.90 -0.65
CA ASN A 416 -1.93 13.97 -1.30
C ASN A 416 -1.08 15.07 -0.66
N ASN A 417 -1.63 16.28 -0.65
CA ASN A 417 -0.91 17.44 -0.14
C ASN A 417 -0.55 17.32 1.35
N ARG A 418 -1.36 16.59 2.12
CA ARG A 418 -1.15 16.40 3.55
C ARG A 418 -0.07 15.37 3.87
N PHE A 419 -0.05 14.24 3.18
CA PHE A 419 0.76 13.09 3.58
C PHE A 419 2.02 12.89 2.75
N PHE A 420 2.04 13.36 1.50
CA PHE A 420 3.15 13.08 0.58
C PHE A 420 4.51 13.57 1.10
N ALA A 421 4.57 14.80 1.63
CA ALA A 421 5.81 15.33 2.20
C ALA A 421 6.30 14.50 3.41
N ALA A 422 5.38 14.13 4.30
CA ALA A 422 5.70 13.33 5.48
C ALA A 422 6.22 11.94 5.09
N SER A 423 5.56 11.26 4.15
CA SER A 423 5.98 9.94 3.67
C SER A 423 7.29 9.99 2.87
N GLN A 424 7.59 11.09 2.17
CA GLN A 424 8.88 11.27 1.49
C GLN A 424 10.03 11.55 2.47
N ASN A 425 9.80 12.41 3.47
CA ASN A 425 10.79 12.65 4.53
C ASN A 425 11.10 11.39 5.34
N ASP A 426 10.08 10.59 5.65
CA ASP A 426 10.24 9.34 6.37
C ASP A 426 11.10 8.33 5.58
N PHE A 427 10.84 8.18 4.29
CA PHE A 427 11.66 7.35 3.42
C PHE A 427 13.11 7.85 3.30
N ALA A 428 13.30 9.16 3.16
CA ALA A 428 14.63 9.77 3.14
C ALA A 428 15.41 9.50 4.44
N ALA A 429 14.76 9.62 5.61
CA ALA A 429 15.38 9.31 6.89
C ALA A 429 15.74 7.81 7.00
N ARG A 430 14.87 6.90 6.58
CA ARG A 430 15.16 5.45 6.61
C ARG A 430 16.26 5.03 5.65
N LEU A 431 16.34 5.65 4.48
CA LEU A 431 17.48 5.48 3.59
C LEU A 431 18.76 6.03 4.22
N LYS A 432 18.69 7.18 4.90
CA LYS A 432 19.82 7.72 5.66
C LYS A 432 20.28 6.78 6.77
N TRP A 433 19.35 6.13 7.49
CA TRP A 433 19.68 5.09 8.48
C TRP A 433 20.49 3.94 7.87
N SER A 434 20.22 3.59 6.61
CA SER A 434 20.90 2.48 5.93
C SER A 434 22.42 2.71 5.74
N VAL A 435 22.86 3.97 5.71
CA VAL A 435 24.27 4.35 5.52
C VAL A 435 24.91 4.97 6.75
N THR A 436 24.18 5.05 7.87
CA THR A 436 24.62 5.75 9.07
C THR A 436 24.87 4.74 10.20
N PRO A 437 26.12 4.58 10.68
CA PRO A 437 26.43 3.57 11.69
C PRO A 437 26.12 3.98 13.13
N ASN A 438 25.82 5.27 13.37
CA ASN A 438 25.55 5.79 14.71
C ASN A 438 24.14 6.40 14.75
N PHE A 439 23.39 6.08 15.81
CA PHE A 439 22.03 6.59 16.03
C PHE A 439 21.94 8.11 15.86
N LYS A 440 22.74 8.86 16.63
CA LYS A 440 22.73 10.34 16.67
C LYS A 440 23.03 11.06 15.35
N ASP A 441 23.53 10.36 14.33
CA ASP A 441 23.95 10.96 13.06
C ASP A 441 22.82 10.94 12.00
N ALA A 442 21.61 10.50 12.39
CA ALA A 442 20.39 10.60 11.60
C ALA A 442 19.19 10.96 12.50
N ASN A 443 18.15 11.54 11.90
CA ASN A 443 16.91 11.88 12.61
C ASN A 443 15.98 10.64 12.75
N HIS A 444 15.15 10.62 13.79
CA HIS A 444 14.14 9.59 14.04
C HIS A 444 12.79 10.20 14.39
N GLU A 445 11.73 9.42 14.18
CA GLU A 445 10.38 9.93 14.29
C GLU A 445 10.04 10.37 15.73
N PRO A 446 9.37 11.52 15.92
CA PRO A 446 8.92 11.93 17.23
C PRO A 446 7.83 10.99 17.74
N LYS A 447 7.76 10.76 19.04
CA LYS A 447 6.65 10.02 19.66
C LYS A 447 5.51 10.98 19.98
N VAL A 448 4.34 10.72 19.39
CA VAL A 448 3.09 11.48 19.63
C VAL A 448 2.06 10.55 20.25
N THR A 449 1.45 10.95 21.37
CA THR A 449 0.46 10.14 22.08
C THR A 449 -0.67 11.00 22.65
N VAL A 450 -1.81 10.39 22.94
CA VAL A 450 -2.93 11.02 23.65
C VAL A 450 -3.18 10.25 24.94
N LYS A 451 -3.28 10.97 26.06
CA LYS A 451 -3.55 10.37 27.36
C LYS A 451 -5.01 9.92 27.43
N GLY A 452 -5.23 8.67 27.82
CA GLY A 452 -6.56 8.09 27.96
C GLY A 452 -6.99 7.26 26.74
N PRO A 453 -8.28 6.90 26.65
CA PRO A 453 -8.78 6.08 25.54
C PRO A 453 -8.74 6.83 24.21
N LEU A 454 -8.43 6.09 23.13
CA LEU A 454 -8.42 6.61 21.76
C LEU A 454 -9.78 6.48 21.06
N ASP A 455 -10.67 5.66 21.61
CA ASP A 455 -12.06 5.54 21.15
C ASP A 455 -12.95 6.03 22.30
N LEU A 456 -13.66 7.12 22.05
CA LEU A 456 -14.44 7.89 23.03
C LEU A 456 -15.90 7.95 22.63
N THR A 457 -16.77 8.22 23.61
CA THR A 457 -18.18 8.52 23.38
C THR A 457 -18.53 9.87 24.00
N ALA A 458 -19.30 10.69 23.30
CA ALA A 458 -19.67 12.02 23.79
C ALA A 458 -21.07 12.44 23.30
N LYS A 459 -21.76 13.27 24.09
CA LYS A 459 -23.08 13.80 23.70
C LYS A 459 -22.93 14.97 22.73
N ALA A 460 -23.88 15.12 21.81
CA ALA A 460 -23.99 16.33 21.00
C ALA A 460 -24.06 17.58 21.91
N GLY A 461 -23.33 18.64 21.55
CA GLY A 461 -23.22 19.88 22.33
C GLY A 461 -22.30 19.82 23.56
N SER A 462 -21.74 18.66 23.90
CA SER A 462 -20.79 18.53 25.00
C SER A 462 -19.36 18.91 24.61
N THR A 463 -18.50 19.14 25.62
CA THR A 463 -17.08 19.41 25.41
C THR A 463 -16.25 18.20 25.84
N VAL A 464 -15.35 17.75 24.96
CA VAL A 464 -14.36 16.70 25.24
C VAL A 464 -12.99 17.35 25.39
N ALA A 465 -12.37 17.18 26.55
CA ALA A 465 -11.00 17.62 26.79
C ALA A 465 -10.01 16.52 26.36
N LEU A 466 -9.03 16.88 25.53
CA LEU A 466 -7.98 15.99 25.06
C LEU A 466 -6.61 16.49 25.53
N GLN A 467 -5.76 15.55 25.93
CA GLN A 467 -4.40 15.82 26.39
C GLN A 467 -3.41 14.97 25.60
N GLY A 468 -2.73 15.59 24.66
CA GLY A 468 -1.58 15.05 23.95
C GLY A 468 -0.32 15.03 24.80
N ALA A 469 0.67 14.25 24.36
CA ALA A 469 2.06 14.33 24.76
C ALA A 469 2.94 14.07 23.53
N ALA A 470 4.04 14.80 23.42
CA ALA A 470 5.03 14.66 22.37
C ALA A 470 6.44 14.61 22.97
N SER A 471 7.31 13.79 22.39
CA SER A 471 8.73 13.70 22.76
C SER A 471 9.53 13.25 21.56
N ASP A 472 10.79 13.66 21.48
CA ASP A 472 11.67 13.33 20.37
C ASP A 472 12.91 12.58 20.88
N PRO A 473 13.28 11.43 20.29
CA PRO A 473 14.42 10.64 20.74
C PRO A 473 15.77 11.33 20.46
N ASP A 474 15.83 12.23 19.49
CA ASP A 474 17.02 13.01 19.11
C ASP A 474 17.07 14.38 19.80
N HIS A 475 16.13 14.62 20.72
CA HIS A 475 15.96 15.90 21.44
C HIS A 475 15.60 17.08 20.53
N ASN A 476 15.03 16.83 19.36
CA ASN A 476 14.47 17.88 18.52
C ASN A 476 13.21 18.49 19.16
N SER A 477 12.89 19.71 18.74
CA SER A 477 11.61 20.33 19.10
C SER A 477 10.47 19.73 18.28
N VAL A 478 9.32 19.43 18.90
CA VAL A 478 8.16 18.87 18.19
C VAL A 478 7.04 19.90 18.14
N LYS A 479 6.66 20.32 16.93
CA LYS A 479 5.47 21.13 16.69
C LYS A 479 4.25 20.24 16.58
N VAL A 480 3.19 20.55 17.31
CA VAL A 480 1.97 19.74 17.32
C VAL A 480 0.77 20.47 16.74
N LYS A 481 -0.16 19.71 16.18
CA LYS A 481 -1.41 20.23 15.62
C LYS A 481 -2.54 19.22 15.75
N TRP A 482 -3.66 19.67 16.29
CA TRP A 482 -4.94 18.98 16.28
C TRP A 482 -5.75 19.36 15.05
N TRP A 483 -6.30 18.36 14.37
CA TRP A 483 -7.19 18.58 13.23
C TRP A 483 -8.23 17.48 13.08
N GLN A 484 -9.36 17.81 12.46
CA GLN A 484 -10.43 16.85 12.15
C GLN A 484 -10.15 16.17 10.81
N TYR A 485 -10.09 14.84 10.82
CA TYR A 485 -9.98 14.03 9.62
C TYR A 485 -11.36 13.73 9.07
N LYS A 486 -11.88 14.66 8.27
CA LYS A 486 -13.24 14.60 7.72
C LYS A 486 -13.48 13.42 6.78
N ASP A 487 -12.49 13.01 6.00
CA ASP A 487 -12.70 11.92 5.04
C ASP A 487 -12.93 10.56 5.75
N ALA A 488 -12.54 10.44 7.02
CA ALA A 488 -12.65 9.22 7.81
C ALA A 488 -13.94 9.16 8.67
N GLY A 489 -14.43 10.31 9.12
CA GLY A 489 -15.59 10.40 10.01
C GLY A 489 -16.91 10.43 9.25
N SER A 490 -17.97 9.91 9.86
CA SER A 490 -19.32 9.98 9.28
C SER A 490 -20.00 11.34 9.50
N TYR A 491 -19.54 12.14 10.46
CA TYR A 491 -20.05 13.50 10.66
C TYR A 491 -19.52 14.45 9.58
N GLY A 492 -20.41 14.95 8.72
CA GLY A 492 -20.04 15.80 7.58
C GLY A 492 -19.68 17.26 7.94
N GLY A 493 -19.98 17.72 9.15
CA GLY A 493 -19.71 19.09 9.59
C GLY A 493 -18.27 19.33 10.05
N SER A 494 -18.00 20.56 10.51
CA SER A 494 -16.73 20.94 11.15
C SER A 494 -16.86 20.91 12.67
N VAL A 495 -15.83 20.42 13.36
CA VAL A 495 -15.73 20.57 14.82
C VAL A 495 -14.88 21.77 15.18
N ARG A 496 -15.24 22.45 16.28
CA ARG A 496 -14.42 23.52 16.86
C ARG A 496 -13.34 22.92 17.75
N ILE A 497 -12.09 23.35 17.51
CA ILE A 497 -10.90 22.98 18.28
C ILE A 497 -10.34 24.27 18.88
N ASP A 498 -10.40 24.43 20.21
CA ASP A 498 -10.09 25.71 20.86
C ASP A 498 -8.59 26.07 20.85
N SER A 499 -7.71 25.09 20.94
CA SER A 499 -6.26 25.30 20.98
C SER A 499 -5.55 24.27 20.10
N PRO A 500 -5.69 24.39 18.76
CA PRO A 500 -5.26 23.34 17.84
C PRO A 500 -3.74 23.12 17.87
N GLU A 501 -2.94 24.11 18.22
CA GLU A 501 -1.46 24.00 18.25
C GLU A 501 -0.89 23.67 19.64
N ALA A 502 -1.76 23.39 20.62
CA ALA A 502 -1.35 23.01 21.97
C ALA A 502 -1.54 21.51 22.21
N LEU A 503 -0.69 20.94 23.09
CA LEU A 503 -0.86 19.55 23.52
C LEU A 503 -2.21 19.32 24.21
N LYS A 504 -2.71 20.31 24.95
CA LYS A 504 -4.04 20.27 25.57
C LYS A 504 -5.02 21.04 24.70
N THR A 505 -6.15 20.42 24.34
CA THR A 505 -7.22 21.08 23.59
C THR A 505 -8.60 20.64 24.09
N ASN A 506 -9.61 21.44 23.77
CA ASN A 506 -11.02 21.10 23.97
C ASN A 506 -11.72 21.03 22.61
N ILE A 507 -12.60 20.04 22.49
CA ILE A 507 -13.39 19.77 21.30
C ILE A 507 -14.85 19.94 21.69
N VAL A 508 -15.54 20.86 21.02
CA VAL A 508 -17.00 20.98 21.17
C VAL A 508 -17.65 20.04 20.17
N ILE A 509 -18.37 19.03 20.67
CA ILE A 509 -19.14 18.13 19.83
C ILE A 509 -20.31 18.92 19.25
N PRO A 510 -20.46 18.99 17.92
CA PRO A 510 -21.51 19.80 17.31
C PRO A 510 -22.91 19.36 17.78
N ALA A 511 -23.79 20.33 18.03
CA ALA A 511 -25.13 20.07 18.53
C ALA A 511 -26.03 19.39 17.50
N ASP A 512 -25.68 19.48 16.21
CA ASP A 512 -26.36 18.85 15.09
C ASP A 512 -25.84 17.43 14.76
N ALA A 513 -24.78 16.98 15.44
CA ALA A 513 -24.27 15.63 15.28
C ALA A 513 -25.29 14.61 15.82
N LYS A 514 -25.49 13.52 15.08
CA LYS A 514 -26.50 12.49 15.38
C LYS A 514 -25.89 11.34 16.16
N VAL A 515 -26.72 10.65 16.93
CA VAL A 515 -26.31 9.40 17.59
C VAL A 515 -25.72 8.43 16.56
N GLY A 516 -24.53 7.91 16.85
CA GLY A 516 -23.76 7.03 15.96
C GLY A 516 -22.80 7.77 15.01
N ASP A 517 -22.88 9.09 14.89
CA ASP A 517 -21.90 9.84 14.11
C ASP A 517 -20.49 9.67 14.70
N THR A 518 -19.50 9.57 13.81
CA THR A 518 -18.09 9.45 14.17
C THR A 518 -17.33 10.70 13.77
N ILE A 519 -16.56 11.22 14.72
CA ILE A 519 -15.69 12.38 14.55
C ILE A 519 -14.26 11.91 14.78
N HIS A 520 -13.44 11.99 13.74
CA HIS A 520 -12.04 11.57 13.78
C HIS A 520 -11.14 12.79 13.99
N LEU A 521 -10.37 12.78 15.07
CA LEU A 521 -9.38 13.80 15.39
C LEU A 521 -7.98 13.22 15.33
N ILE A 522 -7.06 14.00 14.79
CA ILE A 522 -5.64 13.65 14.70
C ILE A 522 -4.86 14.65 15.52
N LEU A 523 -4.04 14.17 16.44
CA LEU A 523 -2.88 14.90 16.92
C LEU A 523 -1.71 14.56 16.02
N GLU A 524 -1.23 15.53 15.27
CA GLU A 524 -0.03 15.46 14.43
C GLU A 524 1.14 16.09 15.18
N GLY A 525 2.32 15.50 15.10
CA GLY A 525 3.55 16.08 15.63
C GLY A 525 4.67 15.95 14.61
N THR A 526 5.31 17.06 14.28
CA THR A 526 6.45 17.13 13.37
C THR A 526 7.66 17.67 14.11
N ASP A 527 8.77 16.95 14.07
CA ASP A 527 10.01 17.37 14.69
C ASP A 527 10.71 18.52 13.91
N SER A 528 11.82 18.99 14.45
CA SER A 528 12.70 19.98 13.80
C SER A 528 13.99 19.37 13.25
N GLY A 529 14.05 18.04 13.11
CA GLY A 529 15.20 17.33 12.58
C GLY A 529 15.31 17.48 11.07
N THR A 530 16.29 16.79 10.46
CA THR A 530 16.51 16.85 9.01
C THR A 530 16.71 15.44 8.44
N PRO A 531 15.82 14.97 7.53
CA PRO A 531 14.55 15.60 7.19
C PRO A 531 13.60 15.65 8.39
N ALA A 532 12.64 16.58 8.39
CA ALA A 532 11.67 16.68 9.48
C ALA A 532 10.68 15.52 9.42
N LEU A 533 10.51 14.79 10.52
CA LEU A 533 9.67 13.59 10.58
C LEU A 533 8.35 13.87 11.30
N THR A 534 7.28 13.23 10.83
CA THR A 534 5.92 13.45 11.30
C THR A 534 5.29 12.15 11.78
N GLN A 535 4.72 12.19 12.99
CA GLN A 535 3.94 11.12 13.58
C GLN A 535 2.57 11.61 14.02
N TYR A 536 1.64 10.67 14.20
CA TYR A 536 0.24 10.98 14.45
C TYR A 536 -0.31 10.20 15.64
N GLN A 537 -1.44 10.66 16.18
CA GLN A 537 -2.29 9.87 17.06
C GLN A 537 -3.75 10.16 16.72
N ARG A 538 -4.46 9.16 16.21
CA ARG A 538 -5.90 9.24 15.94
C ARG A 538 -6.74 8.95 17.19
N VAL A 539 -7.70 9.84 17.44
CA VAL A 539 -8.81 9.67 18.39
C VAL A 539 -10.13 9.65 17.63
N VAL A 540 -11.01 8.70 17.93
CA VAL A 540 -12.34 8.58 17.36
C VAL A 540 -13.38 8.88 18.44
N ILE A 541 -14.27 9.83 18.20
CA ILE A 541 -15.38 10.16 19.10
C ILE A 541 -16.68 9.73 18.44
N THR A 542 -17.41 8.81 19.06
CA THR A 542 -18.75 8.41 18.64
C THR A 542 -19.81 9.19 19.41
N VAL A 543 -20.75 9.80 18.69
CA VAL A 543 -21.81 10.62 19.28
C VAL A 543 -22.90 9.73 19.88
N GLN A 544 -23.38 10.07 21.08
CA GLN A 544 -24.43 9.36 21.82
C GLN A 544 -25.60 10.23 22.22
#